data_AF-A0A2T0M6X5-F1
#
_entry.id   AF-A0A2T0M6X5-F1
#
_cell.length_a   1.000
_cell.length_b   1.000
_cell.length_c   1.000
_cell.angle_alpha   90.00
_cell.angle_beta   90.00
_cell.angle_gamma   90.00
#
_symmetry.space_group_name_H-M   'P 1'
#
loop_
_entity.id
_entity.type
_entity.pdbx_description
1 polymer ?
#
loop_
_entity_poly.entity_id
_entity_poly.type
_entity_poly.pdbx_seq_one_letter_code
_entity_poly.pdbx_strand_id
1 'polypeptide(L)'
;MTDQEFTIGGELRREGKIRHIGLDAVTADELERALEITEIASVQNRYNVLDRESEPVLRLCEERGPAFLELTPDDLSALDRLH
;
A
#
# COMPACT_ATOMS: atom_id res chain seq x y z
N MET A 1 6.53 -4.50 -8.49
CA MET A 1 7.55 -4.51 -7.41
C MET A 1 8.14 -5.91 -7.27
N THR A 2 9.39 -6.03 -6.81
CA THR A 2 10.15 -7.30 -6.74
C THR A 2 10.42 -7.74 -5.31
N ASP A 3 10.57 -9.05 -5.09
CA ASP A 3 10.88 -9.63 -3.78
C ASP A 3 12.23 -9.15 -3.22
N GLN A 4 13.17 -8.78 -4.10
CA GLN A 4 14.46 -8.22 -3.71
C GLN A 4 14.31 -6.85 -3.03
N GLU A 5 13.40 -6.00 -3.50
CA GLU A 5 13.15 -4.68 -2.91
C GLU A 5 12.62 -4.80 -1.47
N PHE A 6 11.73 -5.77 -1.22
CA PHE A 6 11.22 -6.06 0.13
C PHE A 6 12.31 -6.57 1.07
N THR A 7 13.19 -7.43 0.55
CA THR A 7 14.31 -7.99 1.32
C THR A 7 15.26 -6.87 1.77
N ILE A 8 15.63 -5.95 0.86
CA ILE A 8 16.47 -4.80 1.17
C ILE A 8 15.82 -3.92 2.24
N GLY A 9 14.52 -3.64 2.12
CA GLY A 9 13.78 -2.88 3.14
C GLY A 9 13.84 -3.56 4.51
N GLY A 10 13.63 -4.88 4.55
CA GLY A 10 13.72 -5.68 5.78
C GLY A 10 15.11 -5.61 6.43
N GLU A 11 16.18 -5.70 5.65
CA GLU A 11 17.55 -5.58 6.15
C GLU A 11 17.84 -4.19 6.72
N LEU A 12 17.42 -3.12 6.03
CA LEU A 12 17.57 -1.75 6.52
C LEU A 12 16.83 -1.53 7.83
N ARG A 13 15.66 -2.14 8.00
CA ARG A 13 14.91 -2.08 9.27
C ARG A 13 15.64 -2.85 10.37
N ARG A 14 16.13 -4.06 10.09
CA ARG A 14 16.91 -4.89 11.03
C ARG A 14 18.18 -4.19 11.49
N GLU A 15 18.83 -3.44 10.61
CA GLU A 15 20.01 -2.62 10.92
C GLU A 15 19.68 -1.30 11.64
N GLY A 16 18.40 -1.00 11.87
CA GLY A 16 17.95 0.21 12.54
C GLY A 16 18.06 1.48 11.70
N LYS A 17 18.31 1.36 10.39
CA LYS A 17 18.43 2.50 9.47
C LYS A 17 17.08 3.10 9.12
N ILE A 18 16.02 2.29 9.12
CA ILE A 18 14.63 2.72 8.96
C ILE A 18 13.77 2.09 10.06
N ARG A 19 12.64 2.74 10.40
CA ARG A 19 11.73 2.25 11.44
C ARG A 19 10.57 1.42 10.88
N HIS A 20 10.01 1.85 9.76
CA HIS A 20 8.83 1.26 9.14
C HIS A 20 9.00 1.20 7.62
N ILE A 21 8.26 0.28 7.00
CA ILE A 21 8.22 0.09 5.55
C ILE A 21 6.77 0.35 5.12
N GLY A 22 6.59 1.22 4.13
CA GLY A 22 5.30 1.45 3.48
C GLY A 22 5.40 1.12 1.99
N LEU A 23 4.30 0.68 1.40
CA LEU A 23 4.19 0.40 -0.02
C LEU A 23 3.28 1.42 -0.70
N ASP A 24 3.52 1.68 -1.98
CA ASP A 24 2.72 2.60 -2.80
C ASP A 24 2.37 1.93 -4.14
N ALA A 25 1.13 2.09 -4.58
CA ALA A 25 0.61 1.62 -5.86
C ALA A 25 0.86 0.12 -6.15
N VAL A 26 0.45 -0.75 -5.21
CA VAL A 26 0.68 -2.20 -5.29
C VAL A 26 -0.57 -3.01 -5.59
N THR A 27 -0.39 -4.24 -6.07
CA THR A 27 -1.46 -5.23 -6.15
C THR A 27 -1.59 -6.05 -4.86
N ALA A 28 -2.69 -6.80 -4.71
CA ALA A 28 -2.86 -7.70 -3.55
C ALA A 28 -1.77 -8.78 -3.51
N ASP A 29 -1.47 -9.41 -4.66
CA ASP A 29 -0.40 -10.41 -4.76
C ASP A 29 0.97 -9.86 -4.38
N GLU A 30 1.26 -8.60 -4.73
CA GLU A 30 2.51 -7.93 -4.31
C GLU A 30 2.55 -7.68 -2.81
N LEU A 31 1.43 -7.25 -2.22
CA LEU A 31 1.31 -7.07 -0.77
C LEU A 31 1.45 -8.40 -0.02
N GLU A 32 0.86 -9.49 -0.51
CA GLU A 32 1.02 -10.82 0.09
C GLU A 32 2.49 -11.24 0.13
N ARG A 33 3.19 -11.15 -1.00
CA ARG A 33 4.62 -11.48 -1.06
C ARG A 33 5.46 -10.57 -0.16
N ALA A 34 5.15 -9.28 -0.09
CA ALA A 34 5.85 -8.36 0.80
C ALA A 34 5.70 -8.74 2.28
N LEU A 35 4.48 -9.12 2.69
CA LEU A 35 4.15 -9.54 4.05
C LEU A 35 4.80 -10.87 4.45
N GLU A 36 5.14 -11.74 3.49
CA GLU A 36 5.92 -12.95 3.75
C GLU A 36 7.39 -12.65 4.08
N ILE A 37 7.92 -11.53 3.57
CA ILE A 37 9.34 -11.17 3.66
C ILE A 37 9.60 -10.23 4.85
N THR A 38 8.76 -9.22 5.04
CA THR A 38 8.97 -8.19 6.07
C THR A 38 7.65 -7.56 6.53
N GLU A 39 7.68 -6.92 7.70
CA GLU A 39 6.54 -6.20 8.25
C GLU A 39 6.27 -4.92 7.44
N ILE A 40 5.04 -4.80 6.94
CA ILE A 40 4.55 -3.62 6.21
C ILE A 40 3.64 -2.82 7.14
N ALA A 41 3.98 -1.55 7.35
CA ALA A 41 3.24 -0.67 8.25
C ALA A 41 2.03 -0.03 7.56
N SER A 42 2.16 0.31 6.27
CA SER A 42 1.10 0.97 5.52
C SER A 42 1.17 0.66 4.03
N VAL A 43 0.04 0.78 3.35
CA VAL A 43 -0.09 0.69 1.90
C VAL A 43 -0.87 1.89 1.41
N GLN A 44 -0.31 2.63 0.45
CA GLN A 44 -0.97 3.74 -0.22
C GLN A 44 -1.41 3.32 -1.62
N ASN A 45 -2.72 3.34 -1.87
CA ASN A 45 -3.29 2.88 -3.13
C ASN A 45 -4.45 3.78 -3.54
N ARG A 46 -4.70 3.92 -4.85
CA ARG A 46 -5.91 4.60 -5.34
C ARG A 46 -7.14 3.82 -4.94
N TYR A 47 -8.08 4.51 -4.32
CA TYR A 47 -9.37 3.97 -3.95
C TYR A 47 -10.33 5.14 -3.80
N ASN A 48 -11.57 5.02 -4.24
CA ASN A 48 -12.66 5.95 -3.96
C ASN A 48 -13.98 5.31 -4.44
N VAL A 49 -15.10 6.03 -4.33
CA VAL A 49 -16.41 5.50 -4.74
C VAL A 49 -16.53 5.19 -6.23
N LEU A 50 -15.72 5.83 -7.09
CA LEU A 50 -15.71 5.64 -8.55
C LEU A 50 -14.61 4.68 -9.03
N ASP A 51 -13.50 4.58 -8.28
CA ASP A 51 -12.36 3.69 -8.55
C ASP A 51 -12.15 2.75 -7.37
N ARG A 52 -12.60 1.51 -7.52
CA ARG A 52 -12.49 0.45 -6.50
C ARG A 52 -11.53 -0.67 -6.91
N GLU A 53 -10.62 -0.41 -7.85
CA GLU A 53 -9.67 -1.44 -8.31
C GLU A 53 -8.80 -1.98 -7.17
N SER A 54 -8.48 -1.15 -6.18
CA SER A 54 -7.71 -1.54 -4.99
C SER A 54 -8.55 -2.19 -3.87
N GLU A 55 -9.83 -2.52 -4.09
CA GLU A 55 -10.66 -3.21 -3.10
C GLU A 55 -9.99 -4.50 -2.55
N PRO A 56 -9.34 -5.36 -3.36
CA PRO A 56 -8.65 -6.54 -2.83
C PRO A 56 -7.48 -6.17 -1.90
N VAL A 57 -6.77 -5.08 -2.19
CA VAL A 57 -5.67 -4.57 -1.34
C VAL A 57 -6.22 -4.04 -0.03
N LEU A 58 -7.33 -3.29 -0.06
CA LEU A 58 -8.01 -2.80 1.14
C LEU A 58 -8.40 -3.97 2.06
N ARG A 59 -9.05 -5.01 1.52
CA ARG A 59 -9.42 -6.20 2.29
C ARG A 59 -8.22 -6.89 2.90
N LEU A 60 -7.15 -7.06 2.13
CA LEU A 60 -5.94 -7.68 2.62
C LEU A 60 -5.28 -6.86 3.74
N CYS A 61 -5.30 -5.53 3.65
CA CYS A 61 -4.89 -4.64 4.74
C CYS A 61 -5.75 -4.83 5.99
N GLU A 62 -7.08 -4.90 5.85
CA GLU A 62 -8.01 -5.16 6.97
C GLU A 62 -7.76 -6.52 7.63
N GLU A 63 -7.44 -7.54 6.84
CA GLU A 63 -7.19 -8.91 7.31
C GLU A 63 -5.80 -9.09 7.95
N ARG A 64 -4.78 -8.39 7.45
CA ARG A 64 -3.37 -8.63 7.80
C ARG A 64 -2.77 -7.55 8.69
N GLY A 65 -3.41 -6.39 8.80
CA GLY A 65 -3.04 -5.32 9.74
C GLY A 65 -2.34 -4.06 9.18
N PRO A 66 -1.74 -4.02 7.96
CA PRO A 66 -1.21 -2.76 7.43
C PRO A 66 -2.27 -1.66 7.34
N ALA A 67 -1.91 -0.42 7.65
CA ALA A 67 -2.82 0.71 7.45
C ALA A 67 -3.02 0.96 5.94
N PHE A 68 -4.27 0.97 5.47
CA PHE A 68 -4.60 1.40 4.12
C PHE A 68 -4.73 2.92 4.06
N LEU A 69 -3.97 3.56 3.20
CA LEU A 69 -3.98 4.99 2.95
C LEU A 69 -4.55 5.24 1.56
N GLU A 70 -5.69 5.94 1.50
CA GLU A 70 -6.32 6.30 0.24
C GLU A 70 -5.45 7.34 -0.49
N LEU A 71 -5.03 7.01 -1.72
CA LEU A 71 -4.46 8.00 -2.64
C LEU A 71 -5.59 8.70 -3.39
N THR A 72 -5.96 9.89 -2.90
CA THR A 72 -6.82 10.81 -3.65
C THR A 72 -5.98 11.54 -4.70
N PRO A 73 -6.32 11.49 -6.00
CA PRO A 73 -5.62 12.30 -7.00
C PRO A 73 -5.81 13.79 -6.71
N ASP A 74 -4.86 14.62 -7.16
CA ASP A 74 -4.93 16.09 -7.02
C ASP A 74 -6.21 16.70 -7.64
N ASP A 75 -6.88 15.98 -8.54
CA ASP A 75 -8.12 16.37 -9.21
C ASP A 75 -9.38 16.02 -8.40
N LEU A 76 -9.35 16.21 -7.07
CA LEU A 76 -10.59 16.35 -6.29
C LEU A 76 -11.46 17.52 -6.79
N SER A 77 -10.94 18.38 -7.68
CA SER A 77 -11.72 19.35 -8.49
C SER A 77 -12.55 18.73 -9.63
N ALA A 78 -12.30 17.49 -10.05
CA ALA A 78 -13.15 16.80 -11.02
C ALA A 78 -14.43 16.24 -10.40
N LEU A 79 -14.44 16.00 -9.09
CA LEU A 79 -15.68 15.70 -8.35
C LEU A 79 -16.61 16.92 -8.26
N ASP A 80 -16.08 18.14 -8.36
CA ASP A 80 -16.89 19.37 -8.49
C ASP A 80 -17.66 19.45 -9.83
N ARG A 81 -17.39 18.56 -10.81
CA ARG A 81 -18.14 18.50 -12.08
C ARG A 81 -19.34 17.55 -12.05
N LEU A 82 -19.63 16.94 -10.89
CA LEU A 82 -20.83 16.14 -10.66
C LEU A 82 -22.00 16.96 -10.08
N HIS A 83 -21.88 18.30 -10.05
CA HIS A 83 -22.97 19.24 -9.78
C HIS A 83 -23.11 20.28 -10.89
#